data_AF-A0A7W0QHJ4-F1
#
_entry.id   AF-A0A7W0QHJ4-F1
#
_cell.length_a   1.000
_cell.length_b   1.000
_cell.length_c   1.000
_cell.angle_alpha   90.00
_cell.angle_beta   90.00
_cell.angle_gamma   90.00
#
_symmetry.space_group_name_H-M   'P 1'
#
loop_
_entity.id
_entity.type
_entity.pdbx_description
1 polymer ?
#
loop_
_entity_poly.entity_id
_entity_poly.type
_entity_poly.pdbx_seq_one_letter_code
_entity_poly.pdbx_strand_id
1 'polypeptide(L)'
;MSFAPGDRVRWFADGDDGLPLVRYGFVGDEPLPSGEVKVVFDDELRARIVALERLVPVTITSVMLELHGGDLVSDPDLRKGLVHLWEAEAESAGLEVEAMRCLGLGVQESPTSWALAEVTSGGERYVVRAWYAMHDVEVIQVRAGSSAVAPW
;
A
#
# COMPACT_ATOMS: atom_id res chain seq x y z
N MET A 1 5.42 -12.78 -13.52
CA MET A 1 3.99 -12.54 -13.23
C MET A 1 3.34 -12.13 -14.53
N SER A 2 2.21 -12.72 -14.90
CA SER A 2 1.39 -12.23 -16.02
C SER A 2 0.13 -11.60 -15.46
N PHE A 3 -0.28 -10.46 -16.01
CA PHE A 3 -1.58 -9.87 -15.74
C PHE A 3 -2.60 -10.33 -16.77
N ALA A 4 -3.85 -10.47 -16.33
CA ALA A 4 -5.00 -10.76 -17.17
C ALA A 4 -5.98 -9.58 -17.17
N PRO A 5 -6.81 -9.42 -18.22
CA PRO A 5 -7.89 -8.45 -18.22
C PRO A 5 -8.79 -8.57 -16.99
N GLY A 6 -9.05 -7.44 -16.33
CA GLY A 6 -9.83 -7.36 -15.09
C GLY A 6 -9.00 -7.46 -13.80
N ASP A 7 -7.70 -7.79 -13.88
CA ASP A 7 -6.84 -7.78 -12.69
C ASP A 7 -6.73 -6.38 -12.10
N ARG A 8 -6.91 -6.28 -10.78
CA ARG A 8 -6.71 -5.05 -10.02
C ARG A 8 -5.22 -4.79 -9.86
N VAL A 9 -4.76 -3.61 -10.27
CA VAL A 9 -3.34 -3.26 -10.28
C VAL A 9 -3.06 -1.93 -9.61
N ARG A 10 -1.91 -1.87 -8.94
CA ARG A 10 -1.26 -0.66 -8.45
C ARG A 10 -0.17 -0.31 -9.44
N TRP A 11 -0.18 0.94 -9.89
CA TRP A 11 0.85 1.51 -10.73
C TRP A 11 1.63 2.56 -9.96
N PHE A 12 2.95 2.56 -10.13
CA PHE A 12 3.85 3.55 -9.55
C PHE A 12 4.59 4.29 -10.66
N ALA A 13 4.65 5.61 -10.56
CA ALA A 13 5.44 6.47 -11.43
C ALA A 13 5.92 7.71 -10.70
N ASP A 14 6.88 8.41 -11.29
CA ASP A 14 7.19 9.78 -10.91
C ASP A 14 6.10 10.68 -11.51
N GLY A 15 5.50 11.53 -10.69
CA GLY A 15 4.59 12.58 -11.10
C GLY A 15 5.31 13.66 -11.90
N ASP A 16 4.54 14.55 -12.53
CA ASP A 16 5.10 15.66 -13.33
C ASP A 16 5.89 16.67 -12.46
N ASP A 17 5.66 16.65 -11.15
CA ASP A 17 6.39 17.40 -10.11
C ASP A 17 7.66 16.67 -9.62
N GLY A 18 7.93 15.47 -10.12
CA GLY A 18 9.02 14.61 -9.69
C GLY A 18 8.76 13.89 -8.38
N LEU A 19 7.54 13.95 -7.84
CA LEU A 19 7.15 13.21 -6.62
C LEU A 19 6.58 11.84 -6.96
N PRO A 20 6.74 10.83 -6.10
CA PRO A 20 6.09 9.55 -6.26
C PRO A 20 4.56 9.66 -6.45
N LEU A 21 4.05 9.06 -7.51
CA LEU A 21 2.63 8.98 -7.85
C LEU A 21 2.18 7.52 -7.87
N VAL A 22 1.16 7.22 -7.08
CA VAL A 22 0.50 5.91 -7.03
C VAL A 22 -0.89 6.05 -7.64
N ARG A 23 -1.26 5.10 -8.51
CA ARG A 23 -2.63 4.98 -9.03
C ARG A 23 -3.10 3.54 -8.96
N TYR A 24 -4.42 3.39 -8.83
CA TYR A 24 -5.08 2.10 -8.91
C TYR A 24 -5.94 2.03 -10.16
N GLY A 25 -6.09 0.82 -10.68
CA GLY A 25 -6.85 0.59 -11.89
C GLY A 25 -7.03 -0.89 -12.18
N PHE A 26 -7.52 -1.16 -13.38
CA PHE A 26 -7.73 -2.51 -13.88
C PHE A 26 -7.00 -2.71 -15.20
N VAL A 27 -6.45 -3.90 -15.38
CA VAL A 27 -5.87 -4.32 -16.66
C VAL A 27 -7.00 -4.41 -17.69
N GLY A 28 -6.89 -3.64 -18.76
CA GLY A 28 -7.95 -3.51 -19.77
C GLY A 28 -7.85 -4.50 -20.92
N ASP A 29 -6.68 -5.09 -21.15
CA ASP A 29 -6.42 -6.02 -22.25
C ASP A 29 -5.21 -6.92 -21.93
N GLU A 30 -4.98 -7.94 -22.75
CA GLU A 30 -3.79 -8.80 -22.61
C GLU A 30 -2.48 -7.97 -22.76
N PRO A 31 -1.43 -8.31 -21.99
CA PRO A 31 -0.12 -7.69 -22.16
C PRO A 31 0.39 -7.79 -23.60
N LEU A 32 0.90 -6.68 -24.13
CA LEU A 32 1.49 -6.64 -25.45
C LEU A 32 2.81 -7.44 -25.48
N PRO A 33 3.20 -8.01 -26.63
CA PRO A 33 4.51 -8.67 -26.77
C PRO A 33 5.71 -7.78 -26.44
N SER A 34 5.53 -6.45 -26.45
CA SER A 34 6.53 -5.45 -26.05
C SER A 34 6.78 -5.38 -24.55
N GLY A 35 5.94 -6.01 -23.71
CA GLY A 35 6.01 -5.88 -22.25
C GLY A 35 5.22 -4.68 -21.70
N GLU A 36 4.35 -4.09 -22.50
CA GLU A 36 3.44 -3.02 -22.07
C GLU A 36 2.04 -3.56 -21.80
N VAL A 37 1.32 -2.93 -20.88
CA VAL A 37 -0.03 -3.33 -20.49
C VAL A 37 -0.95 -2.12 -20.58
N LYS A 38 -2.14 -2.33 -21.13
CA LYS A 38 -3.20 -1.33 -21.15
C LYS A 38 -3.94 -1.36 -19.80
N VAL A 39 -3.98 -0.24 -19.10
CA VAL A 39 -4.61 -0.09 -17.80
C VAL A 39 -5.65 1.03 -17.84
N VAL A 40 -6.81 0.79 -17.26
CA VAL A 40 -7.83 1.82 -17.00
C VAL A 40 -7.69 2.21 -15.53
N PHE A 41 -7.17 3.41 -15.25
CA PHE A 41 -7.06 3.92 -13.88
C PHE A 41 -8.40 4.46 -13.38
N ASP A 42 -8.66 4.36 -12.08
CA ASP A 42 -9.97 4.71 -11.51
C ASP A 42 -10.31 6.19 -11.65
N ASP A 43 -9.29 7.04 -11.67
CA ASP A 43 -9.41 8.49 -11.76
C ASP A 43 -9.22 9.02 -13.19
N GLU A 44 -9.07 8.13 -14.18
CA GLU A 44 -8.93 8.50 -15.59
C GLU A 44 -10.04 7.88 -16.46
N LEU A 45 -10.60 8.69 -17.36
CA LEU A 45 -11.61 8.22 -18.32
C LEU A 45 -11.03 7.39 -19.47
N ARG A 46 -9.71 7.41 -19.65
CA ARG A 46 -9.02 6.78 -20.78
C ARG A 46 -8.02 5.76 -20.27
N ALA A 47 -7.92 4.65 -20.99
CA ALA A 47 -6.87 3.69 -20.75
C ALA A 47 -5.50 4.27 -21.11
N ARG A 48 -4.48 3.91 -20.32
CA ARG A 48 -3.08 4.22 -20.57
C ARG A 48 -2.30 2.94 -20.83
N ILE A 49 -1.28 3.05 -21.67
CA ILE A 49 -0.31 1.97 -21.90
C ILE A 49 0.87 2.24 -20.95
N VAL A 50 1.19 1.28 -20.11
CA VAL A 50 2.27 1.39 -19.11
C VAL A 50 3.18 0.17 -19.15
N ALA A 51 4.43 0.33 -18.72
CA ALA A 51 5.37 -0.76 -18.65
C ALA A 51 4.98 -1.77 -17.56
N LEU A 52 5.07 -3.07 -17.87
CA LEU A 52 4.71 -4.16 -16.97
C LEU A 52 5.47 -4.08 -15.63
N GLU A 53 6.75 -3.69 -15.65
CA GLU A 53 7.57 -3.61 -14.44
C GLU A 53 7.11 -2.55 -13.44
N ARG A 54 6.26 -1.60 -13.85
CA ARG A 54 5.68 -0.57 -12.97
C ARG A 54 4.35 -1.00 -12.36
N LEU A 55 3.86 -2.18 -12.70
CA LEU A 55 2.61 -2.72 -12.18
C LEU A 55 2.85 -3.76 -11.10
N VAL A 56 2.05 -3.68 -10.06
CA VAL A 56 2.00 -4.65 -8.96
C VAL A 56 0.55 -5.09 -8.78
N PRO A 57 0.27 -6.40 -8.63
CA PRO A 57 -1.07 -6.85 -8.26
C PRO A 57 -1.52 -6.20 -6.95
N VAL A 58 -2.78 -5.76 -6.88
CA VAL A 58 -3.32 -5.23 -5.63
C VAL A 58 -3.66 -6.38 -4.69
N THR A 59 -3.01 -6.37 -3.53
CA THR A 59 -3.25 -7.27 -2.41
C THR A 59 -3.15 -6.44 -1.13
N ILE A 60 -3.68 -6.97 -0.03
CA ILE A 60 -3.56 -6.33 1.29
C ILE A 60 -2.11 -6.03 1.66
N THR A 61 -1.17 -6.87 1.20
CA THR A 61 0.25 -6.67 1.44
C THR A 61 0.95 -5.87 0.34
N SER A 62 0.32 -5.43 -0.74
CA SER A 62 0.98 -4.56 -1.74
C SER A 62 0.64 -3.08 -1.55
N VAL A 63 -0.43 -2.77 -0.81
CA VAL A 63 -0.82 -1.40 -0.50
C VAL A 63 0.18 -0.80 0.49
N MET A 64 0.77 0.32 0.07
CA MET A 64 1.78 1.04 0.81
C MET A 64 1.53 2.53 0.71
N LEU A 65 1.41 3.16 1.87
CA LEU A 65 1.49 4.61 1.99
C LEU A 65 2.93 5.04 2.16
N GLU A 66 3.28 6.14 1.53
CA GLU A 66 4.53 6.85 1.73
C GLU A 66 4.18 8.30 2.06
N LEU A 67 4.60 8.77 3.25
CA LEU A 67 4.22 10.07 3.78
C LEU A 67 5.47 10.82 4.25
N HIS A 68 5.52 12.12 3.99
CA HIS A 68 6.51 13.00 4.60
C HIS A 68 6.07 13.42 6.01
N GLY A 69 7.00 13.36 6.96
CA GLY A 69 6.81 13.67 8.38
C GLY A 69 7.37 12.56 9.26
N GLY A 70 8.64 12.64 9.64
CA GLY A 70 9.26 11.66 10.53
C GLY A 70 8.68 11.62 11.95
N ASP A 71 7.97 12.68 12.34
CA ASP A 71 7.19 12.79 13.58
C ASP A 71 5.96 11.88 13.59
N LEU A 72 5.36 11.58 12.43
CA LEU A 72 4.17 10.74 12.30
C LEU A 72 4.32 9.37 12.96
N VAL A 73 5.54 8.80 12.89
CA VAL A 73 5.84 7.50 13.50
C VAL A 73 6.46 7.62 14.88
N SER A 74 7.16 8.71 15.22
CA SER A 74 7.80 8.85 16.53
C SER A 74 6.85 9.37 17.60
N ASP A 75 5.90 10.23 17.24
CA ASP A 75 4.84 10.72 18.13
C ASP A 75 3.73 9.65 18.31
N PRO A 76 3.53 9.13 19.53
CA PRO A 76 2.49 8.15 19.83
C PRO A 76 1.06 8.59 19.49
N ASP A 77 0.76 9.88 19.58
CA ASP A 77 -0.59 10.40 19.32
C ASP A 77 -0.88 10.50 17.83
N LEU A 78 0.14 10.75 16.99
CA LEU A 78 0.02 10.80 15.53
C LEU A 78 -0.09 9.41 14.89
N ARG A 79 0.54 8.38 15.48
CA ARG A 79 0.53 7.01 14.94
C ARG A 79 -0.86 6.41 14.72
N LYS A 80 -1.86 6.83 15.52
CA LYS A 80 -3.25 6.38 15.35
C LYS A 80 -3.83 6.82 14.00
N GLY A 81 -3.48 8.02 13.54
CA GLY A 81 -3.94 8.54 12.25
C GLY A 81 -3.43 7.70 11.07
N LEU A 82 -2.21 7.15 11.18
CA LEU A 82 -1.61 6.32 10.13
C LEU A 82 -2.40 5.06 9.82
N VAL A 83 -3.04 4.46 10.83
CA VAL A 83 -3.91 3.29 10.65
C VAL A 83 -5.09 3.62 9.75
N HIS A 84 -5.77 4.74 10.03
CA HIS A 84 -6.93 5.19 9.26
C HIS A 84 -6.55 5.67 7.85
N LEU A 85 -5.39 6.30 7.70
CA LEU A 85 -4.88 6.64 6.37
C LEU A 85 -4.64 5.37 5.55
N TRP A 86 -4.01 4.35 6.15
CA TRP A 86 -3.75 3.10 5.44
C TRP A 86 -5.04 2.34 5.11
N GLU A 87 -6.02 2.36 6.01
CA GLU A 87 -7.36 1.81 5.76
C GLU A 87 -8.04 2.48 4.55
N ALA A 88 -8.04 3.81 4.51
CA ALA A 88 -8.60 4.58 3.39
C ALA A 88 -7.87 4.30 2.07
N GLU A 89 -6.56 4.10 2.12
CA GLU A 89 -5.76 3.69 0.95
C GLU A 89 -6.14 2.29 0.47
N ALA A 90 -6.32 1.34 1.39
CA ALA A 90 -6.76 -0.02 1.05
C ALA A 90 -8.17 -0.01 0.42
N GLU A 91 -9.10 0.79 0.97
CA GLU A 91 -10.43 0.97 0.40
C GLU A 91 -10.37 1.58 -1.01
N SER A 92 -9.54 2.62 -1.20
CA SER A 92 -9.31 3.24 -2.51
C SER A 92 -8.69 2.25 -3.52
N ALA A 93 -7.84 1.34 -3.04
CA ALA A 93 -7.30 0.24 -3.83
C ALA A 93 -8.35 -0.84 -4.16
N GLY A 94 -9.57 -0.76 -3.62
CA GLY A 94 -10.65 -1.73 -3.84
C GLY A 94 -10.51 -3.00 -3.01
N LEU A 95 -9.77 -2.95 -1.89
CA LEU A 95 -9.61 -4.07 -0.98
C LEU A 95 -10.66 -4.03 0.13
N GLU A 96 -11.08 -5.23 0.55
CA GLU A 96 -11.98 -5.38 1.70
C GLU A 96 -11.17 -5.66 2.97
N VAL A 97 -11.35 -4.81 3.98
CA VAL A 97 -10.86 -5.03 5.34
C VAL A 97 -12.04 -5.51 6.18
N GLU A 98 -12.07 -6.80 6.50
CA GLU A 98 -13.17 -7.44 7.23
C GLU A 98 -13.21 -7.00 8.69
N ALA A 99 -12.04 -6.84 9.30
CA ALA A 99 -11.90 -6.43 10.68
C ALA A 99 -10.55 -5.72 10.89
N MET A 100 -10.57 -4.71 11.76
CA MET A 100 -9.37 -3.98 12.17
C MET A 100 -9.34 -3.77 13.68
N ARG A 101 -8.19 -4.05 14.30
CA ARG A 101 -7.94 -3.87 15.73
C ARG A 101 -6.69 -3.03 15.93
N CYS A 102 -6.87 -1.78 16.32
CA CYS A 102 -5.75 -0.88 16.65
C CYS A 102 -4.98 -1.35 17.89
N LEU A 103 -3.65 -1.29 17.85
CA LEU A 103 -2.75 -1.62 18.96
C LEU A 103 -2.49 -0.41 19.86
N GLY A 104 -3.48 0.45 20.04
CA GLY A 104 -3.39 1.66 20.86
C GLY A 104 -2.42 2.69 20.27
N LEU A 105 -1.31 2.93 20.98
CA LEU A 105 -0.23 3.84 20.53
C LEU A 105 0.78 3.14 19.60
N GLY A 106 0.51 1.91 19.18
CA GLY A 106 1.45 1.07 18.43
C GLY A 106 2.47 0.37 19.33
N VAL A 107 2.91 -0.81 18.90
CA VAL A 107 3.95 -1.61 19.56
C VAL A 107 5.24 -1.44 18.78
N GLN A 108 6.28 -0.94 19.43
CA GLN A 108 7.59 -0.82 18.79
C GLN A 108 8.19 -2.22 18.60
N GLU A 109 8.44 -2.60 17.35
CA GLU A 109 9.07 -3.88 16.99
C GLU A 109 10.59 -3.72 16.82
N SER A 110 11.04 -2.53 16.41
CA SER A 110 12.45 -2.16 16.27
C SER A 110 12.64 -0.64 16.47
N PRO A 111 13.88 -0.12 16.52
CA PRO A 111 14.13 1.33 16.60
C PRO A 111 13.49 2.14 15.47
N THR A 112 13.16 1.50 14.35
CA THR A 112 12.64 2.15 13.14
C THR A 112 11.29 1.60 12.69
N SER A 113 10.66 0.69 13.43
CA SER A 113 9.41 0.02 13.03
C SER A 113 8.43 -0.15 14.19
N TRP A 114 7.15 0.08 13.91
CA TRP A 114 6.04 -0.03 14.84
C TRP A 114 4.89 -0.82 14.22
N ALA A 115 4.38 -1.82 14.93
CA ALA A 115 3.11 -2.46 14.64
C ALA A 115 1.97 -1.56 15.12
N LEU A 116 1.04 -1.21 14.23
CA LEU A 116 -0.02 -0.24 14.50
C LEU A 116 -1.40 -0.87 14.70
N ALA A 117 -1.73 -1.87 13.88
CA ALA A 117 -3.02 -2.54 13.92
C ALA A 117 -2.92 -3.98 13.41
N GLU A 118 -3.81 -4.84 13.89
CA GLU A 118 -4.10 -6.13 13.27
C GLU A 118 -5.29 -5.99 12.33
N VAL A 119 -5.21 -6.60 11.15
CA VAL A 119 -6.27 -6.55 10.15
C VAL A 119 -6.59 -7.94 9.62
N THR A 120 -7.85 -8.17 9.28
CA THR A 120 -8.32 -9.40 8.63
C THR A 120 -8.83 -9.06 7.24
N SER A 121 -8.41 -9.83 6.24
CA SER A 121 -8.83 -9.66 4.84
C SER A 121 -8.71 -10.99 4.11
N GLY A 122 -9.76 -11.41 3.42
CA GLY A 122 -9.80 -12.71 2.73
C GLY A 122 -9.66 -13.89 3.68
N GLY A 123 -10.15 -13.76 4.92
CA GLY A 123 -9.98 -14.77 5.98
C GLY A 123 -8.57 -14.90 6.59
N GLU A 124 -7.60 -14.11 6.12
CA GLU A 124 -6.21 -14.12 6.60
C GLU A 124 -5.91 -12.92 7.52
N ARG A 125 -4.94 -13.08 8.42
CA ARG A 125 -4.54 -12.03 9.37
C ARG A 125 -3.20 -11.38 9.01
N TYR A 126 -3.19 -10.07 9.09
CA TYR A 126 -2.03 -9.23 8.80
C TYR A 126 -1.80 -8.21 9.92
N VAL A 127 -0.61 -7.63 9.92
CA VAL A 127 -0.27 -6.53 10.82
C VAL A 127 0.15 -5.33 9.98
N VAL A 128 -0.53 -4.21 10.18
CA VAL A 128 -0.18 -2.91 9.61
C VAL A 128 0.99 -2.37 10.41
N ARG A 129 2.09 -2.05 9.71
CA ARG A 129 3.32 -1.52 10.30
C ARG A 129 3.65 -0.19 9.69
N ALA A 130 4.28 0.67 10.47
CA ALA A 130 4.93 1.88 10.01
C ALA A 130 6.43 1.83 10.28
N TRP A 131 7.23 2.30 9.35
CA TRP A 131 8.69 2.41 9.51
C TRP A 131 9.26 3.61 8.74
N TYR A 132 10.46 4.05 9.14
CA TYR A 132 11.22 5.04 8.36
C TYR A 132 11.73 4.45 7.05
N ALA A 133 11.63 5.18 5.95
CA ALA A 133 12.24 4.79 4.70
C ALA A 133 13.77 4.63 4.89
N MET A 134 14.35 3.61 4.25
CA MET A 134 15.73 3.19 4.52
C MET A 134 16.79 4.29 4.29
N HIS A 135 16.48 5.29 3.46
CA HIS A 135 17.39 6.37 3.07
C HIS A 135 16.87 7.77 3.43
N ASP A 136 15.70 7.88 4.08
CA ASP A 136 15.12 9.16 4.46
C ASP A 136 14.24 9.01 5.71
N VAL A 137 14.69 9.60 6.82
CA VAL A 137 13.96 9.57 8.10
C VAL A 137 12.80 10.55 8.14
N GLU A 138 12.72 11.47 7.18
CA GLU A 138 11.56 12.35 7.00
C GLU A 138 10.45 11.66 6.20
N VAL A 139 10.72 10.48 5.64
CA VAL A 139 9.71 9.69 4.93
C VAL A 139 9.39 8.45 5.75
N ILE A 140 8.10 8.24 5.98
CA ILE A 140 7.59 7.03 6.62
C ILE A 140 6.81 6.19 5.60
N GLN A 141 6.88 4.88 5.77
CA GLN A 141 6.13 3.91 4.99
C GLN A 141 5.17 3.16 5.89
N VAL A 142 3.92 2.99 5.45
CA VAL A 142 2.88 2.24 6.17
C VAL A 142 2.32 1.16 5.27
N ARG A 143 2.33 -0.09 5.73
CA ARG A 143 1.89 -1.25 4.93
C ARG A 143 1.54 -2.44 5.82
N ALA A 144 0.60 -3.27 5.36
CA ALA A 144 0.34 -4.56 5.97
C ALA A 144 1.37 -5.62 5.53
N GLY A 145 1.88 -6.37 6.50
CA GLY A 145 2.68 -7.57 6.28
C GLY A 145 2.01 -8.78 6.91
N SER A 146 2.43 -9.98 6.50
CA SER A 146 1.99 -11.21 7.17
C SER A 146 2.27 -11.12 8.67
N SER A 147 1.35 -11.68 9.46
CA SER A 147 1.54 -11.79 10.90
C SER A 147 2.60 -12.85 11.21
N ALA A 148 3.88 -12.51 11.08
CA ALA A 148 4.95 -13.27 11.70
C ALA A 148 5.05 -12.88 13.18
N VAL A 149 4.00 -13.13 13.97
CA VAL A 149 4.07 -13.02 15.43
C VAL A 149 3.41 -14.26 16.04
N ALA A 150 4.22 -15.03 16.77
CA ALA A 150 3.78 -16.21 17.51
C ALA A 150 2.58 -15.87 18.42
N PRO A 151 1.66 -16.83 18.66
CA PRO A 151 0.59 -16.62 19.62
C PRO A 151 1.22 -16.32 20.98
N TRP A 152 0.81 -15.20 21.58
CA TRP A 152 1.15 -14.83 22.95
C TRP A 152 0.55 -15.86 23.93
#